data_AF-A0A967FHH1-F1
#
_entry.id   AF-A0A967FHH1-F1
#
_cell.length_a   1.000
_cell.length_b   1.000
_cell.length_c   1.000
_cell.angle_alpha   90.00
_cell.angle_beta   90.00
_cell.angle_gamma   90.00
#
_symmetry.space_group_name_H-M   'P 1'
#
loop_
_entity.id
_entity.type
_entity.pdbx_description
1 polymer ?
#
loop_
_entity_poly.entity_id
_entity_poly.type
_entity_poly.pdbx_seq_one_letter_code
_entity_poly.pdbx_strand_id
1 'polypeptide(L)'
;FGRHGGGWQVFEGDSNVRESKAVVSVPAEHKFGSIIDLHFDDFINCIRSRKKPKADVEEAHRSMALCHLANISYRVGNRKLKYDGATEKFISDNEANKYLKSNYRKPWVVPEKV
;
A
#
# COMPACT_ATOMS: atom_id res chain seq x y z
N PHE A 1 23.72 -1.57 -8.92
CA PHE A 1 22.84 -0.98 -7.89
C PHE A 1 21.63 -0.36 -8.57
N GLY A 2 20.51 -1.08 -8.66
CA GLY A 2 19.31 -0.63 -9.36
C GLY A 2 18.44 0.25 -8.47
N ARG A 3 18.39 1.54 -8.75
CA ARG A 3 17.41 2.46 -8.15
C ARG A 3 16.04 2.18 -8.77
N HIS A 4 15.08 1.83 -7.93
CA HIS A 4 13.69 1.69 -8.31
C HIS A 4 13.18 3.08 -8.73
N GLY A 5 12.73 3.23 -9.99
CA GLY A 5 12.03 4.44 -10.43
C GLY A 5 12.33 5.01 -11.83
N GLY A 6 13.07 4.34 -12.71
CA GLY A 6 13.43 4.91 -14.02
C GLY A 6 12.95 4.11 -15.23
N GLY A 7 11.73 4.32 -15.72
CA GLY A 7 11.40 3.69 -17.01
C GLY A 7 10.05 3.91 -17.65
N TRP A 8 9.07 4.57 -17.01
CA TRP A 8 7.83 4.88 -17.69
C TRP A 8 7.95 6.24 -18.39
N GLN A 9 7.88 6.22 -19.72
CA GLN A 9 7.82 7.42 -20.56
C GLN A 9 6.44 7.47 -21.22
N VAL A 10 5.77 8.60 -21.11
CA VAL A 10 4.52 8.87 -21.84
C VAL A 10 4.90 9.54 -23.16
N PHE A 11 4.38 9.00 -24.25
CA PHE A 11 4.51 9.56 -25.59
C PHE A 11 3.15 10.08 -26.01
N GLU A 12 3.10 11.31 -26.48
CA GLU A 12 1.88 11.92 -27.02
C GLU A 12 2.05 12.06 -28.54
N GLY A 13 1.04 11.61 -29.31
CA GLY A 13 1.05 11.68 -30.77
C GLY A 13 -0.25 11.18 -31.38
N ASP A 14 -0.71 11.84 -32.44
CA ASP A 14 -1.82 11.36 -33.29
C ASP A 14 -1.31 10.20 -34.17
N SER A 15 -2.21 9.28 -34.50
CA SER A 15 -2.08 8.09 -35.35
C SER A 15 -1.30 8.27 -36.67
N ASN A 16 -1.13 9.50 -37.15
CA ASN A 16 -0.44 9.84 -38.39
C ASN A 16 1.01 10.36 -38.21
N VAL A 17 1.50 10.51 -36.97
CA VAL A 17 2.85 11.05 -36.71
C VAL A 17 3.85 9.90 -36.53
N ARG A 18 4.91 9.87 -37.36
CA ARG A 18 5.97 8.85 -37.34
C ARG A 18 7.08 9.09 -36.31
N GLU A 19 7.06 10.21 -35.60
CA GLU A 19 8.01 10.52 -34.53
C GLU A 19 7.27 10.82 -33.23
N SER A 20 7.50 9.98 -32.22
CA SER A 20 7.08 10.23 -30.86
C SER A 20 8.18 10.99 -30.11
N LYS A 21 7.86 12.16 -29.55
CA LYS A 21 8.76 12.84 -28.62
C LYS A 21 8.47 12.34 -27.21
N ALA A 22 9.51 11.93 -26.48
CA ALA A 22 9.35 11.68 -25.05
C ALA A 22 8.86 12.99 -24.42
N VAL A 23 7.72 12.94 -23.73
CA VAL A 23 7.37 14.02 -22.82
C VAL A 23 8.49 14.01 -21.79
N VAL A 24 9.40 14.98 -21.90
CA VAL A 24 10.52 15.11 -20.97
C VAL A 24 9.89 15.13 -19.59
N SER A 25 10.17 14.08 -18.79
CA SER A 25 9.93 14.15 -17.37
C SER A 25 10.88 15.22 -16.89
N VAL A 26 10.44 16.48 -16.91
CA VAL A 26 11.13 17.57 -16.21
C VAL A 26 11.38 16.98 -14.83
N PRO A 27 12.65 16.84 -14.40
CA PRO A 27 12.92 16.39 -13.05
C PRO A 27 12.08 17.29 -12.18
N ALA A 28 11.14 16.70 -11.42
CA ALA A 28 10.29 17.50 -10.56
C ALA A 28 11.23 18.39 -9.74
N GLU A 29 11.23 19.69 -10.03
CA GLU A 29 12.00 20.65 -9.25
C GLU A 29 11.50 20.43 -7.83
N HIS A 30 12.35 19.87 -6.97
CA HIS A 30 12.03 19.67 -5.57
C HIS A 30 11.98 21.06 -4.92
N LYS A 31 10.86 21.76 -5.14
CA LYS A 31 10.56 23.03 -4.52
C LYS A 31 10.25 22.73 -3.06
N PHE A 32 11.25 22.92 -2.20
CA PHE A 32 11.20 23.02 -0.74
C PHE A 32 10.28 22.02 0.02
N GLY A 33 10.93 21.06 0.70
CA GLY A 33 10.30 20.09 1.60
C GLY A 33 9.78 18.88 0.81
N SER A 34 10.49 17.77 0.86
CA SER A 34 9.96 16.53 0.31
C SER A 34 8.62 16.23 0.99
N ILE A 35 7.67 15.60 0.26
CA ILE A 35 6.42 15.13 0.87
C ILE A 35 6.66 14.29 2.14
N ILE A 36 7.83 13.65 2.21
CA ILE A 36 8.33 12.89 3.35
C ILE A 36 8.58 13.81 4.56
N ASP A 37 9.16 14.99 4.38
CA ASP A 37 9.41 15.95 5.46
C ASP A 37 8.10 16.40 6.11
N LEU A 38 7.05 16.64 5.31
CA LEU A 38 5.72 16.99 5.82
C LEU A 38 5.09 15.88 6.66
N HIS A 39 5.33 14.61 6.32
CA HIS A 39 4.86 13.47 7.11
C HIS A 39 5.62 13.36 8.44
N PHE A 40 6.93 13.61 8.46
CA PHE A 40 7.72 13.63 9.69
C PHE A 40 7.28 14.76 10.62
N ASP A 41 7.10 15.97 10.09
CA ASP A 41 6.62 17.11 10.87
C ASP A 41 5.25 16.84 11.48
N ASP A 42 4.31 16.31 10.70
CA ASP A 42 2.98 15.90 11.18
C ASP A 42 3.07 14.89 12.33
N PHE A 43 3.88 13.84 12.16
CA PHE A 43 4.08 12.81 13.17
C PHE A 43 4.64 13.37 14.48
N ILE A 44 5.72 14.16 14.40
CA ILE A 44 6.37 14.72 15.59
C ILE A 44 5.45 15.73 16.29
N ASN A 45 4.70 16.53 15.53
CA ASN A 45 3.71 17.45 16.09
C ASN A 45 2.55 16.69 16.77
N CYS A 46 2.12 15.56 16.21
CA CYS A 46 1.10 14.69 16.81
C CYS A 46 1.59 14.07 18.12
N ILE A 47 2.86 13.66 18.21
CA ILE A 47 3.46 13.19 19.48
C ILE A 47 3.39 14.29 20.54
N ARG A 48 3.81 15.51 20.21
CA ARG A 48 3.83 16.65 21.14
C ARG A 48 2.43 17.07 21.59
N SER A 49 1.50 17.15 20.64
CA SER A 49 0.14 17.62 20.87
C SER A 49 -0.85 16.54 21.31
N ARG A 50 -0.42 15.26 21.28
CA ARG A 50 -1.27 14.07 21.50
C ARG A 50 -2.47 13.98 20.54
N LYS A 51 -2.33 14.53 19.34
CA LYS A 51 -3.32 14.43 18.26
C LYS A 51 -3.07 13.21 17.37
N LYS A 52 -4.09 12.83 16.61
CA LYS A 52 -4.04 11.72 15.63
C LYS A 52 -3.28 12.18 14.37
N PRO A 53 -2.26 11.43 13.90
CA PRO A 53 -1.56 11.72 12.64
C PRO A 53 -2.49 11.63 11.43
N LYS A 54 -2.11 12.29 10.34
CA LYS A 54 -2.84 12.19 9.06
C LYS A 54 -2.84 10.77 8.49
N ALA A 55 -1.74 10.04 8.68
CA ALA A 55 -1.57 8.65 8.28
C ALA A 55 -1.53 7.77 9.53
N ASP A 56 -2.68 7.63 10.19
CA ASP A 56 -2.80 6.82 11.38
C ASP A 56 -2.83 5.31 11.09
N VAL A 57 -2.75 4.50 12.14
CA VAL A 57 -2.68 3.04 12.05
C VAL A 57 -3.91 2.40 11.40
N GLU A 58 -5.10 2.95 11.60
CA GLU A 58 -6.36 2.43 11.04
C GLU A 58 -6.41 2.66 9.53
N GLU A 59 -5.96 3.83 9.08
CA GLU A 59 -5.86 4.15 7.66
C GLU A 59 -4.77 3.31 6.96
N ALA A 60 -3.63 3.13 7.63
CA ALA A 60 -2.57 2.24 7.15
C ALA A 60 -3.05 0.78 7.07
N HIS A 61 -3.84 0.32 8.04
CA HIS A 61 -4.41 -1.02 8.06
C HIS A 61 -5.39 -1.24 6.89
N ARG A 62 -6.34 -0.32 6.69
CA ARG A 62 -7.32 -0.42 5.58
C ARG A 62 -6.64 -0.45 4.22
N SER A 63 -5.66 0.42 4.00
CA SER A 63 -4.93 0.47 2.72
C SER A 63 -4.14 -0.81 2.46
N MET A 64 -3.45 -1.34 3.47
CA MET A 64 -2.69 -2.59 3.34
C MET A 64 -3.57 -3.84 3.27
N ALA A 65 -4.75 -3.84 3.89
CA ALA A 65 -5.71 -4.94 3.83
C ALA A 65 -6.02 -5.28 2.36
N LEU A 66 -6.24 -4.29 1.50
CA LEU A 66 -6.52 -4.53 0.07
C LEU A 66 -5.41 -5.32 -0.64
N CYS A 67 -4.14 -4.96 -0.40
CA CYS A 67 -2.99 -5.68 -0.95
C CYS A 67 -2.94 -7.13 -0.45
N HIS A 68 -3.24 -7.36 0.83
CA HIS A 68 -3.29 -8.71 1.40
C HIS A 68 -4.45 -9.53 0.84
N LEU A 69 -5.65 -8.96 0.73
CA LEU A 69 -6.82 -9.65 0.17
C LEU A 69 -6.59 -10.09 -1.28
N ALA A 70 -5.96 -9.24 -2.10
CA ALA A 70 -5.57 -9.60 -3.47
C ALA A 70 -4.59 -10.78 -3.49
N ASN A 71 -3.56 -10.75 -2.64
CA ASN A 71 -2.59 -11.84 -2.53
C ASN A 71 -3.23 -13.15 -2.04
N ILE A 72 -4.21 -13.08 -1.14
CA ILE A 72 -4.94 -14.26 -0.65
C ILE A 72 -5.80 -14.84 -1.78
N SER A 73 -6.54 -14.00 -2.50
CA SER A 73 -7.31 -14.40 -3.69
C SER A 73 -6.46 -15.15 -4.71
N TYR A 74 -5.26 -14.65 -4.99
CA TYR A 74 -4.28 -15.32 -5.84
C TYR A 74 -3.86 -16.69 -5.28
N ARG A 75 -3.46 -16.75 -4.00
CA ARG A 75 -2.96 -17.97 -3.34
C ARG A 75 -3.97 -19.11 -3.27
N VAL A 76 -5.27 -18.80 -3.20
CA VAL A 76 -6.34 -19.81 -3.18
C VAL A 76 -6.87 -20.16 -4.57
N GLY A 77 -6.10 -19.88 -5.62
CA GLY A 77 -6.41 -20.26 -7.00
C GLY A 77 -7.13 -19.17 -7.80
N ASN A 78 -6.76 -17.91 -7.62
CA ASN A 78 -7.33 -16.75 -8.34
C ASN A 78 -8.86 -16.64 -8.20
N ARG A 79 -9.39 -16.91 -6.99
CA ARG A 79 -10.84 -16.94 -6.74
C ARG A 79 -11.37 -15.57 -6.34
N LYS A 80 -12.60 -15.26 -6.77
CA LYS A 80 -13.35 -14.12 -6.21
C LYS A 80 -13.78 -14.44 -4.78
N LEU A 81 -13.30 -13.67 -3.82
CA LEU A 81 -13.60 -13.84 -2.40
C LEU A 81 -14.55 -12.74 -1.92
N LYS A 82 -15.47 -13.08 -1.01
CA LYS A 82 -16.31 -12.11 -0.29
C LYS A 82 -15.69 -11.85 1.08
N TYR A 83 -15.36 -10.60 1.36
CA TYR A 83 -14.74 -10.18 2.61
C TYR A 83 -15.71 -9.28 3.39
N ASP A 84 -15.86 -9.54 4.67
CA ASP A 84 -16.59 -8.69 5.61
C ASP A 84 -15.60 -7.78 6.33
N GLY A 85 -15.69 -6.48 6.06
CA GLY A 85 -14.82 -5.47 6.69
C GLY A 85 -15.10 -5.24 8.17
N ALA A 86 -16.26 -5.64 8.69
CA ALA A 86 -16.58 -5.49 10.10
C ALA A 86 -15.95 -6.59 10.97
N THR A 87 -15.97 -7.84 10.49
CA THR A 87 -15.36 -8.99 11.19
C THR A 87 -13.96 -9.33 10.71
N GLU A 88 -13.50 -8.66 9.65
CA GLU A 88 -12.21 -8.85 8.98
C GLU A 88 -11.97 -10.29 8.52
N LYS A 89 -13.00 -10.92 7.96
CA LYS A 89 -12.99 -12.32 7.53
C LYS A 89 -13.61 -12.54 6.16
N PHE A 90 -13.18 -13.62 5.51
CA PHE A 90 -13.86 -14.10 4.32
C PHE A 90 -15.12 -14.87 4.69
N ILE A 91 -16.24 -14.50 4.04
CA ILE A 91 -17.55 -15.10 4.27
C ILE A 91 -17.55 -16.53 3.71
N SER A 92 -17.80 -17.50 4.59
CA SER A 92 -17.90 -18.93 4.25
C SER A 92 -16.66 -19.53 3.55
N ASP A 93 -15.46 -18.95 3.74
CA ASP A 93 -14.22 -19.44 3.11
C ASP A 93 -13.12 -19.76 4.15
N ASN A 94 -13.16 -20.98 4.67
CA ASN A 94 -12.19 -21.45 5.66
C ASN A 94 -10.77 -21.58 5.11
N GLU A 95 -10.60 -21.77 3.80
CA GLU A 95 -9.28 -21.89 3.18
C GLU A 95 -8.58 -20.53 3.13
N ALA A 96 -9.27 -19.51 2.63
CA ALA A 96 -8.75 -18.14 2.57
C ALA A 96 -8.51 -17.57 3.98
N ASN A 97 -9.40 -17.86 4.93
CA ASN A 97 -9.27 -17.40 6.31
C ASN A 97 -7.99 -17.92 7.02
N LYS A 98 -7.37 -19.02 6.55
CA LYS A 98 -6.07 -19.50 7.08
C LYS A 98 -4.92 -18.54 6.81
N TYR A 99 -5.04 -17.67 5.80
CA TYR A 99 -3.99 -16.73 5.42
C TYR A 99 -4.13 -15.36 6.10
N LEU A 100 -5.21 -15.10 6.85
CA LEU A 100 -5.41 -13.83 7.56
C LEU A 100 -4.45 -13.67 8.75
N LYS A 101 -3.91 -14.76 9.28
CA LYS A 101 -2.89 -14.75 10.34
C LYS A 101 -1.63 -15.47 9.86
N SER A 102 -0.48 -14.92 10.21
CA SER A 102 0.81 -15.60 10.00
C SER A 102 1.00 -16.73 11.01
N ASN A 103 1.70 -17.78 10.58
CA ASN A 103 2.21 -18.83 11.46
C ASN A 103 3.48 -18.33 12.16
N TYR A 104 3.32 -17.77 13.35
CA TYR A 104 4.43 -17.27 14.15
C TYR A 104 5.30 -18.39 14.73
N ARG A 105 6.61 -18.17 14.80
CA ARG A 105 7.58 -19.12 15.35
C ARG A 105 7.67 -19.01 16.88
N LYS A 106 7.42 -20.11 17.60
CA LYS A 106 7.58 -20.15 19.06
C LYS A 106 9.03 -19.79 19.50
N PRO A 107 9.23 -19.05 20.62
CA PRO A 107 8.19 -18.49 21.52
C PRO A 107 7.61 -17.13 21.07
N TRP A 108 8.00 -16.60 19.91
CA TRP A 108 7.65 -15.26 19.43
C TRP A 108 6.26 -15.23 18.78
N VAL A 109 5.22 -15.24 19.61
CA VAL A 109 3.81 -15.24 19.17
C VAL A 109 3.13 -13.91 19.51
N VAL A 110 2.23 -13.47 18.65
CA VAL A 110 1.31 -12.36 18.97
C VAL A 110 0.16 -12.93 19.80
N PRO A 111 -0.12 -12.41 21.01
CA PRO A 111 -1.25 -12.84 21.84
C PRO A 111 -2.59 -12.67 21.10
N GLU A 112 -3.57 -13.53 21.40
CA GLU A 112 -4.91 -13.38 20.80
C GLU A 112 -5.67 -12.16 21.31
N LYS A 113 -5.33 -11.68 22.51
CA LYS A 113 -5.89 -10.47 23.12
C LYS A 113 -4.72 -9.59 23.57
N VAL A 114 -4.74 -8.33 23.15
CA VAL A 114 -3.81 -7.27 23.55
C VAL A 114 -4.42 -6.46 24.68
#